data_AF-A0A1M7H0T1-F1
#
_entry.id   AF-A0A1M7H0T1-F1
#
_cell.length_a   1.000
_cell.length_b   1.000
_cell.length_c   1.000
_cell.angle_alpha   90.00
_cell.angle_beta   90.00
_cell.angle_gamma   90.00
#
_symmetry.space_group_name_H-M   'P 1'
#
loop_
_entity.id
_entity.type
_entity.pdbx_description
1 polymer ?
#
loop_
_entity_poly.entity_id
_entity_poly.type
_entity_poly.pdbx_seq_one_letter_code
_entity_poly.pdbx_strand_id
1 'polypeptide(L)' 'MSGALGAFKAALFARGVIRHARTQAPLLPLTDAESRAVAELVSAAGLTPVD' A
#
# COMPACT_ATOMS: atom_id res chain seq x y z
N MET A 1 13.64 2.31 9.27
CA MET A 1 12.82 2.71 8.11
C MET A 1 12.03 1.51 7.55
N SER A 2 11.12 0.93 8.32
CA SER A 2 10.33 -0.27 7.91
C SER A 2 9.09 0.07 7.06
N GLY A 3 8.59 1.30 7.15
CA GLY A 3 7.33 1.70 6.52
C GLY A 3 7.35 1.80 5.00
N ALA A 4 8.52 2.04 4.38
CA ALA A 4 8.62 2.24 2.93
C ALA A 4 8.19 1.00 2.11
N LEU A 5 8.60 -0.21 2.54
CA LEU A 5 8.20 -1.44 1.86
C LEU A 5 6.70 -1.71 2.04
N GLY A 6 6.17 -1.47 3.24
CA GLY A 6 4.73 -1.58 3.52
C GLY A 6 3.91 -0.63 2.66
N ALA A 7 4.31 0.63 2.58
CA ALA A 7 3.64 1.66 1.78
C ALA A 7 3.69 1.33 0.28
N PHE A 8 4.83 0.87 -0.23
CA PHE A 8 4.94 0.44 -1.62
C PHE A 8 3.99 -0.72 -1.94
N LYS A 9 3.93 -1.75 -1.09
CA LYS A 9 2.99 -2.86 -1.27
C LYS A 9 1.53 -2.45 -1.12
N ALA A 10 1.22 -1.53 -0.19
CA ALA A 10 -0.12 -0.97 -0.05
C ALA A 10 -0.54 -0.21 -1.32
N ALA A 11 0.37 0.53 -1.96
CA ALA A 11 0.11 1.19 -3.23
C ALA A 11 -0.19 0.19 -4.36
N LEU A 12 0.59 -0.90 -4.46
CA LEU A 12 0.34 -1.96 -5.44
C LEU A 12 -1.02 -2.65 -5.21
N PHE A 13 -1.36 -2.90 -3.95
CA PHE A 13 -2.64 -3.50 -3.58
C PHE A 13 -3.82 -2.56 -3.85
N ALA A 14 -3.71 -1.28 -3.50
CA ALA A 14 -4.74 -0.27 -3.79
C ALA A 14 -5.03 -0.15 -5.30
N ARG A 15 -4.01 -0.40 -6.12
CA ARG A 15 -4.14 -0.43 -7.58
C ARG A 15 -4.60 -1.79 -8.13
N GLY A 16 -4.75 -2.82 -7.32
CA GLY A 16 -5.12 -4.17 -7.78
C GLY A 16 -3.99 -4.98 -8.43
N VAL A 17 -2.74 -4.51 -8.39
CA VAL A 17 -1.58 -5.21 -8.99
C VAL A 17 -1.24 -6.50 -8.26
N ILE A 18 -1.43 -6.52 -6.94
CA ILE A 18 -1.17 -7.69 -6.08
C ILE A 18 -2.37 -7.97 -5.21
N ARG A 19 -2.57 -9.24 -4.83
CA ARG A 19 -3.70 -9.68 -3.99
C ARG A 19 -3.57 -9.28 -2.52
N HIS A 20 -2.35 -9.12 -2.00
CA HIS A 20 -2.11 -8.85 -0.58
C HIS A 20 -0.88 -7.95 -0.37
N ALA A 21 -1.03 -6.91 0.44
CA ALA A 21 0.04 -5.96 0.78
C ALA A 21 0.92 -6.36 1.98
N ARG A 22 0.70 -7.55 2.57
CA ARG A 22 1.35 -7.95 3.83
C ARG A 22 2.88 -7.99 3.70
N THR A 23 3.55 -7.49 4.74
CA THR A 23 4.97 -7.71 4.99
C THR A 23 5.17 -8.98 5.81
N GLN A 24 6.34 -9.60 5.66
CA GLN A 24 6.74 -10.75 6.49
C GLN A 24 7.42 -10.24 7.76
N ALA A 25 7.33 -11.03 8.84
CA ALA A 25 8.05 -10.75 10.07
C ALA A 25 9.57 -10.63 9.80
N PRO A 26 10.31 -9.72 10.50
CA PRO A 26 9.90 -8.90 11.66
C PRO A 26 9.26 -7.55 11.31
N LEU A 27 8.94 -7.30 10.03
CA LEU A 27 8.39 -6.00 9.61
C LEU A 27 6.94 -5.88 10.04
N LEU A 28 6.64 -4.86 10.84
CA LEU A 28 5.27 -4.55 11.24
C LEU A 28 4.43 -4.19 10.01
N PRO A 29 3.18 -4.68 9.93
CA PRO A 29 2.26 -4.26 8.88
C PRO A 29 1.91 -2.78 9.07
N LEU A 30 1.50 -2.14 7.98
CA LEU A 30 0.83 -0.85 8.09
C LEU A 30 -0.49 -1.01 8.84
N THR A 31 -0.82 0.03 9.59
CA THR A 31 -2.16 0.22 10.15
C THR A 31 -3.18 0.50 9.04
N ASP A 32 -4.46 0.36 9.37
CA ASP A 32 -5.54 0.70 8.43
C ASP A 32 -5.51 2.19 8.04
N ALA A 33 -5.14 3.07 8.98
CA ALA A 33 -5.03 4.50 8.73
C ALA A 33 -3.90 4.83 7.73
N GLU A 34 -2.72 4.22 7.91
CA GLU A 34 -1.62 4.39 6.97
C GLU A 34 -1.95 3.79 5.59
N SER A 35 -2.65 2.66 5.56
CA SER A 35 -3.09 2.03 4.31
C SER A 35 -4.08 2.93 3.54
N ARG A 36 -5.01 3.60 4.24
CA ARG A 36 -5.92 4.59 3.63
C ARG A 36 -5.18 5.80 3.10
N ALA A 37 -4.24 6.34 3.88
CA ALA A 37 -3.42 7.48 3.45
C ALA A 37 -2.64 7.15 2.16
N VAL A 38 -2.08 5.95 2.05
CA VAL A 38 -1.42 5.49 0.81
C VAL A 38 -2.40 5.43 -0.35
N ALA A 39 -3.60 4.89 -0.16
CA ALA A 39 -4.62 4.81 -1.21
C ALA A 39 -5.06 6.21 -1.70
N GLU A 40 -5.24 7.16 -0.78
CA GLU A 40 -5.56 8.56 -1.10
C GLU A 40 -4.44 9.22 -1.92
N LEU A 41 -3.17 9.03 -1.52
CA LEU A 41 -2.01 9.56 -2.24
C LEU A 41 -1.89 8.96 -3.66
N VAL A 42 -2.12 7.65 -3.79
CA VAL A 42 -2.11 6.94 -5.07
C VAL A 42 -3.22 7.48 -5.98
N SER A 43 -4.44 7.66 -5.44
CA SER A 43 -5.55 8.25 -6.18
C SER A 43 -5.28 9.69 -6.60
N ALA A 44 -4.73 10.52 -5.70
CA ALA A 44 -4.38 11.91 -5.97
C ALA A 44 -3.28 12.04 -7.05
N ALA A 45 -2.40 11.04 -7.15
CA ALA A 45 -1.39 10.95 -8.20
C ALA A 45 -1.93 10.45 -9.55
N GLY A 46 -3.24 10.18 -9.68
CA GLY A 46 -3.85 9.65 -10.89
C GLY A 46 -3.51 8.18 -11.17
N LEU A 47 -2.99 7.45 -10.17
CA LEU A 47 -2.63 6.05 -10.28
C LEU A 47 -3.86 5.18 -9.97
N THR A 48 -4.85 5.21 -10.85
CA THR A 48 -6.09 4.43 -10.71
C THR A 48 -5.83 2.91 -10.67
N PRO A 49 -6.83 2.11 -10.24
CA PRO A 49 -6.77 0.66 -10.35
C PRO A 49 -6.41 0.21 -11.76
N VAL A 50 -5.69 -0.91 -11.84
CA VAL A 50 -5.33 -1.56 -13.11
C VAL A 50 -6.54 -2.40 -13.54
N ASP A 51 -6.98 -2.20 -14.79
CA ASP A 51 -8.03 -3.00 -15.44
C ASP A 51 -7.58 -4.45 -15.73
#